data_AF-A0A932M8R3-F1
#
_entry.id   AF-A0A932M8R3-F1
#
_cell.length_a   1.000
_cell.length_b   1.000
_cell.length_c   1.000
_cell.angle_alpha   90.00
_cell.angle_beta   90.00
_cell.angle_gamma   90.00
#
_symmetry.space_group_name_H-M   'P 1'
#
loop_
_entity.id
_entity.type
_entity.pdbx_description
1 polymer ?
#
loop_
_entity_poly.entity_id
_entity_poly.type
_entity_poly.pdbx_seq_one_letter_code
_entity_poly.pdbx_strand_id
1 'polypeptide(L)'
;MEKTRKWNFDGDKEGTTPEELEVVLGNWVLRSDSTAPSPPNVLAQLATFPEGIHFPRCLVKGVHLADLRMSVKFKPVSGECDQGGGLVFRSQDPQNYYVLRANALDDFALFKCVKDQRWPLKRYYVR
;
A
#
# COMPACT_ATOMS: atom_id res chain seq x y z
N MET A 1 3.13 19.28 -18.63
CA MET A 1 3.26 17.86 -19.06
C MET A 1 3.06 16.99 -17.84
N GLU A 2 2.12 16.05 -17.90
CA GLU A 2 1.87 15.08 -16.83
C GLU A 2 3.05 14.09 -16.77
N LYS A 3 3.68 13.96 -15.59
CA LYS A 3 4.76 12.99 -15.37
C LYS A 3 4.16 11.73 -14.75
N THR A 4 4.20 10.63 -15.50
CA THR A 4 3.75 9.32 -15.02
C THR A 4 4.93 8.55 -14.47
N ARG A 5 4.81 8.04 -13.23
CA ARG A 5 5.69 7.01 -12.67
C ARG A 5 4.94 5.69 -12.62
N LYS A 6 5.59 4.60 -13.01
CA LYS A 6 5.02 3.25 -13.01
C LYS A 6 5.99 2.32 -12.29
N TRP A 7 5.44 1.55 -11.36
CA TRP A 7 6.13 0.48 -10.66
C TRP A 7 5.49 -0.85 -11.06
N ASN A 8 6.25 -1.71 -11.72
CA ASN A 8 5.86 -3.09 -12.03
C ASN A 8 6.82 -4.13 -11.43
N PHE A 9 8.04 -3.73 -11.05
CA PHE A 9 9.05 -4.57 -10.38
C PHE A 9 9.62 -5.73 -11.22
N ASP A 10 9.25 -5.82 -12.49
CA ASP A 10 9.58 -6.96 -13.36
C ASP A 10 11.07 -7.12 -13.64
N GLY A 11 11.83 -6.01 -13.58
CA GLY A 11 13.28 -6.01 -13.77
C GLY A 11 14.10 -6.15 -12.49
N ASP A 12 13.43 -6.16 -11.33
CA ASP A 12 14.09 -6.12 -10.03
C ASP A 12 14.35 -7.51 -9.47
N LYS A 13 15.32 -7.62 -8.56
CA LYS A 13 15.70 -8.90 -7.94
C LYS A 13 14.68 -9.33 -6.89
N GLU A 14 14.15 -10.54 -7.02
CA GLU A 14 13.31 -11.16 -5.99
C GLU A 14 14.00 -11.21 -4.62
N GLY A 15 13.23 -11.09 -3.54
CA GLY A 15 13.74 -11.13 -2.17
C GLY A 15 14.21 -9.78 -1.65
N THR A 16 14.31 -8.77 -2.51
CA THR A 16 14.76 -7.42 -2.14
C THR A 16 13.59 -6.48 -1.88
N THR A 17 13.86 -5.37 -1.20
CA THR A 17 12.96 -4.21 -1.10
C THR A 17 13.50 -3.13 -2.03
N PRO A 18 12.70 -2.56 -2.95
CA PRO A 18 13.16 -1.47 -3.81
C PRO A 18 13.71 -0.30 -3.00
N GLU A 19 14.90 0.20 -3.36
CA GLU A 19 15.61 1.24 -2.59
C GLU A 19 14.84 2.56 -2.47
N GLU A 20 14.00 2.85 -3.46
CA GLU A 20 13.12 4.02 -3.48
C GLU A 20 11.96 3.94 -2.48
N LEU A 21 11.72 2.78 -1.88
CA LEU A 21 10.70 2.61 -0.86
C LEU A 21 11.29 2.79 0.54
N GLU A 22 10.60 3.59 1.35
CA GLU A 22 10.77 3.66 2.80
C GLU A 22 9.75 2.71 3.44
N VAL A 23 10.22 1.63 4.03
CA VAL A 23 9.34 0.71 4.79
C VAL A 23 9.09 1.31 6.17
N VAL A 24 7.84 1.66 6.44
CA VAL A 24 7.43 2.21 7.75
C VAL A 24 7.05 1.08 8.70
N LEU A 25 6.28 0.11 8.22
CA LEU A 25 5.86 -1.06 9.00
C LEU A 25 5.61 -2.26 8.09
N GLY A 26 6.01 -3.43 8.59
CA GLY A 26 5.85 -4.71 7.92
C GLY A 26 7.10 -5.17 7.18
N ASN A 27 6.95 -6.24 6.40
CA ASN A 27 8.01 -6.82 5.59
C ASN A 27 7.59 -6.71 4.12
N TRP A 28 8.08 -5.70 3.42
CA TRP A 28 7.73 -5.42 2.03
C TRP A 28 8.87 -5.85 1.11
N VAL A 29 8.65 -6.87 0.31
CA VAL A 29 9.70 -7.51 -0.50
C VAL A 29 9.15 -7.94 -1.84
N LEU A 30 9.99 -7.94 -2.86
CA LEU A 30 9.66 -8.47 -4.16
C LEU A 30 9.51 -9.98 -4.10
N ARG A 31 8.46 -10.49 -4.74
CA ARG A 31 8.17 -11.92 -4.86
C ARG A 31 7.72 -12.23 -6.27
N SER A 32 8.14 -13.41 -6.74
CA SER A 32 7.62 -13.98 -7.98
C SER A 32 6.15 -14.33 -7.81
N ASP A 33 5.29 -13.89 -8.73
CA ASP A 33 3.88 -14.23 -8.79
C ASP A 33 3.43 -14.31 -10.25
N SER A 34 3.24 -15.54 -10.75
CA SER A 34 2.83 -15.77 -12.14
C SER A 34 1.43 -15.25 -12.47
N THR A 35 0.62 -14.90 -11.47
CA THR A 35 -0.70 -14.31 -11.64
C THR A 35 -0.67 -12.78 -11.63
N ALA A 36 0.51 -12.17 -11.49
CA ALA A 36 0.68 -10.73 -11.55
C ALA A 36 0.17 -10.18 -12.90
N PRO A 37 -0.51 -9.02 -12.91
CA PRO A 37 -0.92 -8.37 -14.16
C PRO A 37 0.25 -8.01 -15.08
N SER A 38 1.45 -7.91 -14.52
CA SER A 38 2.74 -7.80 -15.20
C SER A 38 3.69 -8.74 -14.46
N PRO A 39 4.01 -9.92 -15.02
CA PRO A 39 4.96 -10.85 -14.41
C PRO A 39 6.42 -10.44 -14.73
N PRO A 40 7.41 -10.90 -13.92
CA PRO A 40 7.29 -11.97 -12.93
C PRO A 40 6.99 -11.51 -11.50
N ASN A 41 7.14 -10.23 -11.17
CA ASN A 41 7.27 -9.82 -9.77
C ASN A 41 6.12 -8.96 -9.26
N VAL A 42 5.89 -9.03 -7.95
CA VAL A 42 5.03 -8.13 -7.19
C VAL A 42 5.76 -7.65 -5.95
N LEU A 43 5.40 -6.46 -5.46
CA LEU A 43 5.75 -6.05 -4.11
C LEU A 43 4.77 -6.71 -3.12
N ALA A 44 5.27 -7.64 -2.32
CA ALA A 44 4.49 -8.39 -1.34
C ALA A 44 4.75 -7.89 0.08
N GLN A 45 3.69 -7.69 0.84
CA GLN A 45 3.76 -7.57 2.29
C GLN A 45 3.69 -8.99 2.88
N LEU A 46 4.67 -9.37 3.71
CA LEU A 46 4.80 -10.72 4.27
C LEU A 46 4.78 -10.78 5.81
N ALA A 47 4.70 -9.64 6.49
CA ALA A 47 4.68 -9.64 7.95
C ALA A 47 3.28 -9.99 8.47
N THR A 48 3.21 -10.90 9.43
CA THR A 48 1.98 -11.24 10.14
C THR A 48 1.88 -10.47 11.45
N PHE A 49 0.65 -10.13 11.83
CA PHE A 49 0.35 -9.40 13.05
C PHE A 49 -0.75 -10.14 13.81
N PRO A 50 -0.41 -11.00 14.78
CA PRO A 50 -1.39 -11.85 15.45
C PRO A 50 -2.33 -11.08 16.38
N GLU A 51 -1.89 -9.93 16.91
CA GLU A 51 -2.65 -9.14 17.87
C GLU A 51 -2.52 -7.65 17.57
N GLY A 52 -3.55 -6.88 17.95
CA GLY A 52 -3.56 -5.42 17.84
C GLY A 52 -3.90 -4.91 16.44
N ILE A 53 -3.83 -3.59 16.29
CA ILE A 53 -4.17 -2.89 15.04
C ILE A 53 -2.89 -2.41 14.40
N HIS A 54 -2.57 -2.97 13.23
CA HIS A 54 -1.36 -2.66 12.49
C HIS A 54 -1.69 -2.14 11.10
N PHE A 55 -0.92 -1.17 10.62
CA PHE A 55 -1.08 -0.60 9.28
C PHE A 55 0.23 -0.72 8.51
N PRO A 56 0.57 -1.93 8.02
CA PRO A 56 1.75 -2.14 7.20
C PRO A 56 1.71 -1.22 6.00
N ARG A 57 2.81 -0.50 5.76
CA ARG A 57 2.91 0.46 4.65
C ARG A 57 4.35 0.75 4.30
N CYS A 58 4.57 1.15 3.07
CA CYS A 58 5.79 1.77 2.59
C CYS A 58 5.47 3.07 1.83
N LEU A 59 6.41 4.00 1.81
CA LEU A 59 6.30 5.29 1.14
C LEU A 59 7.34 5.39 0.03
N VAL A 60 7.02 6.11 -1.06
CA VAL A 60 8.01 6.40 -2.10
C VAL A 60 8.84 7.62 -1.68
N LYS A 61 10.16 7.45 -1.61
CA LYS A 61 11.11 8.50 -1.23
C LYS A 61 11.15 9.63 -2.26
N GLY A 62 11.35 10.86 -1.78
CA GLY A 62 11.60 12.03 -2.63
C GLY A 62 10.43 12.42 -3.55
N VAL A 63 9.21 11.98 -3.25
CA VAL A 63 8.00 12.36 -4.00
C VAL A 63 7.14 13.29 -3.16
N HIS A 64 7.03 14.54 -3.61
CA HIS A 64 6.13 15.54 -3.04
C HIS A 64 5.22 16.08 -4.14
N LEU A 65 3.95 15.67 -4.12
CA LEU A 65 2.95 16.04 -5.11
C LEU A 65 1.70 16.59 -4.42
N ALA A 66 1.28 17.79 -4.81
CA ALA A 66 0.03 18.37 -4.32
C ALA A 66 -1.16 17.68 -4.98
N ASP A 67 -1.21 17.68 -6.31
CA ASP A 67 -2.28 17.07 -7.09
C ASP A 67 -1.72 15.91 -7.91
N LEU A 68 -2.45 14.80 -7.90
CA LEU A 68 -1.99 13.56 -8.50
C LEU A 68 -3.17 12.67 -8.90
N ARG A 69 -2.93 11.80 -9.88
CA ARG A 69 -3.76 10.64 -10.18
C ARG A 69 -2.93 9.40 -9.88
N MET A 70 -3.50 8.48 -9.10
CA MET A 70 -2.84 7.22 -8.76
C MET A 70 -3.80 6.04 -8.86
N SER A 71 -3.23 4.88 -9.15
CA SER A 71 -3.95 3.62 -9.22
C SER A 71 -3.00 2.49 -8.84
N VAL A 72 -3.53 1.45 -8.21
CA VAL A 72 -2.79 0.23 -7.89
C VAL A 72 -3.64 -0.97 -8.29
N LYS A 73 -2.98 -2.04 -8.72
CA LYS A 73 -3.56 -3.38 -8.76
C LYS A 73 -2.99 -4.13 -7.57
N PHE A 74 -3.86 -4.69 -6.73
CA PHE A 74 -3.45 -5.48 -5.58
C PHE A 74 -4.27 -6.77 -5.53
N LYS A 75 -3.74 -7.77 -4.84
CA LYS A 75 -4.37 -9.08 -4.65
C LYS A 75 -4.29 -9.44 -3.16
N PRO A 76 -5.41 -9.49 -2.43
CA PRO A 76 -5.42 -10.08 -1.10
C PRO A 76 -5.00 -11.55 -1.17
N VAL A 77 -4.09 -11.97 -0.29
CA VAL A 77 -3.58 -13.36 -0.27
C VAL A 77 -4.15 -14.13 0.92
N SER A 78 -4.19 -13.50 2.09
CA SER A 78 -4.65 -14.08 3.35
C SER A 78 -5.07 -12.96 4.32
N GLY A 79 -5.52 -13.35 5.52
CA GLY A 79 -5.94 -12.45 6.59
C GLY A 79 -7.35 -12.76 7.08
N GLU A 80 -7.58 -12.69 8.39
CA GLU A 80 -8.88 -12.96 9.00
C GLU A 80 -9.65 -11.66 9.29
N CYS A 81 -8.96 -10.64 9.83
CA CYS A 81 -9.59 -9.37 10.19
C CYS A 81 -9.77 -8.44 8.96
N ASP A 82 -8.74 -8.32 8.13
CA ASP A 82 -8.76 -7.54 6.89
C ASP A 82 -8.08 -8.39 5.79
N GLN A 83 -8.67 -8.42 4.60
CA GLN A 83 -8.05 -8.93 3.38
C GLN A 83 -7.95 -7.77 2.39
N GLY A 84 -7.02 -6.86 2.66
CA GLY A 84 -7.03 -5.55 2.04
C GLY A 84 -5.69 -5.02 1.61
N GLY A 85 -5.77 -3.96 0.81
CA GLY A 85 -4.64 -3.18 0.33
C GLY A 85 -5.10 -1.75 0.08
N GLY A 86 -4.19 -0.90 -0.38
CA GLY A 86 -4.54 0.50 -0.56
C GLY A 86 -3.41 1.38 -1.06
N LEU A 87 -3.71 2.67 -1.08
CA LEU A 87 -2.80 3.71 -1.51
C LEU A 87 -2.61 4.73 -0.38
N VAL A 88 -1.36 5.03 -0.06
CA VAL A 88 -0.99 6.16 0.79
C VAL A 88 -0.63 7.35 -0.10
N PHE A 89 -1.13 8.53 0.24
CA PHE A 89 -0.91 9.73 -0.55
C PHE A 89 -0.86 10.99 0.31
N ARG A 90 -0.24 12.05 -0.24
CA ARG A 90 0.05 13.31 0.46
C ARG A 90 0.67 13.08 1.85
N SER A 91 1.55 12.09 1.95
CA SER A 91 2.32 11.83 3.17
C SER A 91 3.33 12.96 3.36
N GLN A 92 3.30 13.57 4.54
CA GLN A 92 4.29 14.54 4.97
C GLN A 92 5.46 13.84 5.67
N ASP A 93 5.11 12.81 6.44
CA ASP A 93 6.00 11.92 7.16
C ASP A 93 5.26 10.58 7.41
N PRO A 94 5.92 9.57 8.02
CA PRO A 94 5.28 8.29 8.30
C PRO A 94 4.00 8.35 9.15
N GLN A 95 3.78 9.39 9.96
CA GLN A 95 2.66 9.52 10.91
C GLN A 95 1.53 10.43 10.41
N ASN A 96 1.78 11.24 9.37
CA ASN A 96 0.86 12.25 8.83
C ASN A 96 0.63 12.02 7.32
N TYR A 97 -0.51 11.40 6.98
CA TYR A 97 -0.81 10.98 5.60
C TYR A 97 -2.31 10.76 5.38
N TYR A 98 -2.71 10.56 4.12
CA TYR A 98 -4.03 10.01 3.77
C TYR A 98 -3.87 8.59 3.26
N VAL A 99 -4.88 7.75 3.51
CA VAL A 99 -4.93 6.37 2.99
C VAL A 99 -6.31 6.02 2.48
N LEU A 100 -6.36 5.49 1.25
CA LEU A 100 -7.52 4.79 0.72
C LEU A 100 -7.29 3.29 0.88
N ARG A 101 -8.07 2.65 1.75
CA ARG A 101 -8.07 1.20 1.97
C ARG A 101 -9.22 0.56 1.20
N ALA A 102 -8.93 -0.55 0.55
CA ALA A 102 -9.90 -1.50 0.05
C ALA A 102 -9.74 -2.80 0.84
N ASN A 103 -10.80 -3.26 1.51
CA ASN A 103 -10.87 -4.53 2.22
C ASN A 103 -11.87 -5.44 1.50
N ALA A 104 -11.39 -6.57 0.96
CA ALA A 104 -12.22 -7.50 0.21
C ALA A 104 -13.34 -8.15 1.03
N LEU A 105 -13.25 -8.09 2.37
CA LEU A 105 -14.26 -8.67 3.26
C LEU A 105 -15.47 -7.75 3.52
N ASP A 106 -15.33 -6.43 3.43
CA ASP A 106 -16.34 -5.54 4.02
C ASP A 106 -16.50 -4.18 3.31
N ASP A 107 -15.40 -3.49 3.01
CA ASP A 107 -15.49 -2.06 2.68
C ASP A 107 -14.34 -1.46 1.84
N PHE A 108 -14.57 -0.23 1.42
CA PHE A 108 -13.57 0.72 0.99
C PHE A 108 -13.66 1.95 1.90
N ALA A 109 -12.54 2.39 2.46
CA ALA A 109 -12.53 3.50 3.40
C ALA A 109 -11.35 4.46 3.15
N LEU A 110 -11.66 5.75 3.14
CA LEU A 110 -10.71 6.84 3.10
C LEU A 110 -10.49 7.36 4.52
N PHE A 111 -9.22 7.46 4.92
CA PHE A 111 -8.81 7.98 6.21
C PHE A 111 -7.80 9.11 6.09
N LYS A 112 -7.80 9.98 7.10
CA LYS A 112 -6.71 10.92 7.41
C LYS A 112 -5.98 10.42 8.65
N CYS A 113 -4.67 10.31 8.59
CA CYS A 113 -3.80 9.94 9.71
C CYS A 113 -3.03 11.17 10.17
N VAL A 114 -3.08 11.46 11.48
CA VAL A 114 -2.35 12.58 12.10
C VAL A 114 -1.73 12.07 13.39
N LYS A 115 -0.40 12.15 13.51
CA LYS A 115 0.35 11.61 14.67
C LYS A 115 -0.06 10.15 14.97
N ASP A 116 -0.09 9.33 13.92
CA ASP A 116 -0.54 7.92 13.92
C ASP A 116 -2.01 7.66 14.30
N GLN A 117 -2.79 8.70 14.63
CA GLN A 117 -4.22 8.56 14.87
C GLN A 117 -4.99 8.60 13.55
N ARG A 118 -5.82 7.57 13.31
CA ARG A 118 -6.59 7.41 12.07
C ARG A 118 -8.03 7.94 12.22
N TRP A 119 -8.40 8.87 11.35
CA TRP A 119 -9.71 9.51 11.30
C TRP A 119 -10.45 9.08 10.03
N PRO A 120 -11.62 8.43 10.12
CA PRO A 120 -12.41 8.10 8.94
C PRO A 120 -12.95 9.37 8.29
N LEU A 121 -12.75 9.51 6.99
CA LEU A 121 -13.34 10.60 6.19
C LEU A 121 -14.53 10.12 5.39
N LYS A 122 -14.43 8.91 4.82
CA LYS A 122 -15.52 8.28 4.09
C LYS A 122 -15.38 6.77 4.08
N ARG A 123 -16.50 6.06 4.04
CA ARG A 123 -16.56 4.60 3.95
C ARG A 123 -17.68 4.18 3.01
N TYR A 124 -17.43 3.11 2.28
CA TYR A 124 -18.36 2.48 1.34
C TYR A 124 -18.32 0.98 1.58
N TYR A 125 -19.46 0.38 1.87
CA TYR A 125 -19.55 -1.06 2.10
C TYR A 125 -19.76 -1.79 0.77
N VAL A 126 -19.11 -2.93 0.61
CA VAL A 126 -19.32 -3.81 -0.53
C VAL A 126 -20.48 -4.73 -0.17
N ARG A 127 -21.62 -4.59 -0.86
CA ARG A 127 -22.79 -5.45 -0.72
C ARG A 127 -22.78 -6.53 -1.80
#